data_AF-A0A099D305-F1
#
_entry.id   AF-A0A099D305-F1
#
_cell.length_a   1.000
_cell.length_b   1.000
_cell.length_c   1.000
_cell.angle_alpha   90.00
_cell.angle_beta   90.00
_cell.angle_gamma   90.00
#
_symmetry.space_group_name_H-M   'P 1'
#
loop_
_entity.id
_entity.type
_entity.pdbx_description
1 polymer ?
#
loop_
_entity_poly.entity_id
_entity_poly.type
_entity_poly.pdbx_seq_one_letter_code
_entity_poly.pdbx_strand_id
1 'polypeptide(L)'
;METDAVPHGDTGTPAPDDVHFADLMLTWARGVARNLVDRAGHEHRHRIERSGGVDAAPEFHVFVECWVAGDCAIYVRYRHYGEAVGVRIAELDLDRITGTRLEHARRDDALGSAVGFANNLYDVVLESGPPPAQEREWTDSSGYEWWGDPAPPQGWYRAIHETPRVETVPLR
;
A
#
# COMPACT_ATOMS: atom_id res chain seq x y z
N MET A 1 -10.13 -15.89 -51.28
CA MET A 1 -9.74 -16.58 -50.03
C MET A 1 -8.46 -15.89 -49.60
N GLU A 2 -8.61 -14.73 -48.96
CA GLU A 2 -7.49 -13.90 -48.47
C GLU A 2 -7.30 -14.26 -47.01
N THR A 3 -6.11 -14.75 -46.67
CA THR A 3 -5.68 -14.98 -45.30
C THR A 3 -5.15 -13.67 -44.75
N ASP A 4 -5.98 -12.95 -44.00
CA ASP A 4 -5.53 -11.82 -43.19
C ASP A 4 -4.61 -12.36 -42.08
N ALA A 5 -3.37 -11.85 -42.10
CA ALA A 5 -2.37 -12.14 -41.12
C ALA A 5 -2.79 -11.55 -39.76
N VAL A 6 -2.89 -12.42 -38.76
CA VAL A 6 -3.05 -12.05 -37.35
C VAL A 6 -1.83 -11.21 -36.94
N PRO A 7 -1.99 -9.98 -36.41
CA PRO A 7 -0.86 -9.24 -35.89
C PRO A 7 -0.34 -9.98 -34.66
N HIS A 8 0.87 -10.52 -34.75
CA HIS A 8 1.60 -11.02 -33.61
C HIS A 8 1.81 -9.86 -32.64
N GLY A 9 1.21 -9.99 -31.46
CA GLY A 9 1.42 -9.08 -30.35
C GLY A 9 2.91 -8.97 -30.08
N ASP A 10 3.41 -7.75 -30.23
CA ASP A 10 4.75 -7.36 -29.86
C ASP A 10 4.93 -7.66 -28.37
N THR A 11 5.51 -8.81 -28.05
CA THR A 11 6.04 -9.12 -26.72
C THR A 11 7.42 -8.46 -26.62
N GLY A 12 7.42 -7.15 -26.87
CA GLY A 12 8.61 -6.31 -26.83
C GLY A 12 9.20 -6.40 -25.44
N THR A 13 10.47 -6.81 -25.37
CA THR A 13 11.26 -6.67 -24.15
C THR A 13 11.16 -5.20 -23.72
N PRO A 14 10.75 -4.89 -22.48
CA PRO A 14 10.56 -3.52 -22.05
C PRO A 14 11.85 -2.71 -22.30
N ALA A 15 11.71 -1.46 -22.71
CA ALA A 15 12.86 -0.63 -22.98
C ALA A 15 13.71 -0.51 -21.70
N PRO A 16 15.05 -0.40 -21.80
CA PRO A 16 15.93 -0.28 -20.63
C PRO A 16 15.53 0.83 -19.66
N ASP A 17 15.00 1.94 -20.19
CA ASP A 17 14.53 3.08 -19.39
C ASP A 17 13.27 2.74 -18.57
N ASP A 18 12.36 1.91 -19.12
CA ASP A 18 11.15 1.45 -18.43
C ASP A 18 11.50 0.51 -17.27
N VAL A 19 12.48 -0.38 -17.48
CA VAL A 19 12.99 -1.29 -16.44
C VAL A 19 13.63 -0.49 -15.31
N HIS A 20 14.47 0.50 -15.66
CA HIS A 20 15.12 1.34 -14.66
C HIS A 20 14.12 2.15 -13.84
N PHE A 21 13.08 2.71 -14.48
CA PHE A 21 12.02 3.43 -13.80
C PHE A 21 11.21 2.51 -12.86
N ALA A 22 10.86 1.30 -13.31
CA ALA A 22 10.13 0.33 -12.50
C ALA A 22 10.93 -0.08 -11.25
N ASP A 23 12.25 -0.33 -11.38
CA ASP A 23 13.12 -0.66 -10.25
C ASP A 23 13.23 0.49 -9.24
N LEU A 24 13.30 1.73 -9.72
CA LEU A 24 13.30 2.92 -8.88
C LEU A 24 11.97 3.08 -8.12
N MET A 25 10.84 2.86 -8.79
CA MET A 25 9.52 2.93 -8.17
C MET A 25 9.30 1.81 -7.15
N LEU A 26 9.78 0.60 -7.42
CA LEU A 26 9.72 -0.50 -6.48
C LEU A 26 10.57 -0.22 -5.23
N THR A 27 11.76 0.34 -5.41
CA THR A 27 12.64 0.75 -4.31
C THR A 27 11.99 1.86 -3.47
N TRP A 28 11.39 2.85 -4.12
CA TRP A 28 10.63 3.91 -3.49
C TRP A 28 9.45 3.36 -2.67
N ALA A 29 8.60 2.55 -3.28
CA ALA A 29 7.43 1.94 -2.63
C ALA A 29 7.84 1.12 -1.40
N ARG A 30 8.95 0.37 -1.47
CA ARG A 30 9.48 -0.37 -0.32
C ARG A 30 9.96 0.56 0.79
N GLY A 31 10.57 1.70 0.45
CA GLY A 31 10.94 2.74 1.39
C GLY A 31 9.72 3.30 2.12
N VAL A 32 8.66 3.65 1.38
CA VAL A 32 7.40 4.14 1.95
C VAL A 32 6.75 3.08 2.84
N ALA A 33 6.66 1.82 2.38
CA ALA A 33 6.10 0.71 3.14
C ALA A 33 6.79 0.51 4.50
N ARG A 34 8.13 0.54 4.55
CA ARG A 34 8.89 0.43 5.81
C ARG A 34 8.58 1.57 6.78
N ASN A 35 8.56 2.80 6.29
CA ASN A 35 8.25 3.96 7.14
C ASN A 35 6.79 3.93 7.64
N LEU A 36 5.87 3.40 6.83
CA LEU A 36 4.48 3.23 7.22
C LEU A 36 4.35 2.21 8.37
N VAL A 37 5.09 1.11 8.31
CA VAL A 37 5.20 0.14 9.41
C VAL A 37 5.78 0.78 10.67
N ASP A 38 6.89 1.53 10.55
CA ASP A 38 7.53 2.18 11.69
C ASP A 38 6.61 3.20 12.35
N ARG A 39 5.87 3.98 11.54
CA ARG A 39 4.85 4.94 11.98
C ARG A 39 3.72 4.25 12.73
N ALA A 40 3.15 3.19 12.18
CA ALA A 40 2.08 2.42 12.82
C ALA A 40 2.55 1.79 14.15
N GLY A 41 3.77 1.24 14.19
CA GLY A 41 4.38 0.71 15.41
C GLY A 41 4.63 1.78 16.48
N HIS A 42 5.01 3.00 16.07
CA HIS A 42 5.14 4.14 16.98
C HIS A 42 3.78 4.53 17.60
N GLU A 43 2.73 4.68 16.78
CA GLU A 43 1.38 5.01 17.25
C GLU A 43 0.81 3.94 18.18
N HIS A 44 1.01 2.67 17.84
CA HIS A 44 0.59 1.56 18.69
C HIS A 44 1.24 1.60 20.08
N ARG A 45 2.57 1.79 20.15
CA ARG A 45 3.28 1.93 21.43
C ARG A 45 2.81 3.14 22.22
N HIS A 46 2.72 4.29 21.56
CA HIS A 46 2.30 5.53 22.20
C HIS A 46 0.86 5.42 22.77
N ARG A 47 -0.02 4.66 22.10
CA ARG A 47 -1.37 4.36 22.60
C ARG A 47 -1.35 3.50 23.86
N ILE A 48 -0.55 2.43 23.89
CA ILE A 48 -0.40 1.57 25.07
C ILE A 48 0.09 2.39 26.26
N GLU A 49 1.09 3.25 26.03
CA GLU A 49 1.64 4.14 27.05
C GLU A 49 0.59 5.14 27.59
N ARG A 50 -0.20 5.79 26.71
CA ARG A 50 -1.26 6.74 27.13
C ARG A 50 -2.40 6.08 27.91
N SER A 51 -2.73 4.84 27.60
CA SER A 51 -3.82 4.10 28.27
C SER A 51 -3.38 3.42 29.57
N GLY A 52 -2.10 3.50 29.95
CA GLY A 52 -1.60 2.85 31.16
C GLY A 52 -1.71 1.32 31.13
N GLY A 53 -1.85 0.72 29.94
CA GLY A 53 -1.95 -0.73 29.74
C GLY A 53 -3.28 -1.39 30.15
N VAL A 54 -4.27 -0.61 30.60
CA VAL A 54 -5.60 -1.12 31.01
C VAL A 54 -6.65 -0.41 30.15
N ASP A 55 -7.51 -1.19 29.47
CA ASP A 55 -8.52 -0.67 28.53
C ASP A 55 -7.93 0.29 27.49
N ALA A 56 -6.90 -0.16 26.78
CA ALA A 56 -6.41 0.57 25.62
C ALA A 56 -7.60 0.92 24.73
N ALA A 57 -7.74 2.21 24.41
CA ALA A 57 -8.77 2.72 23.51
C ALA A 57 -8.89 1.81 22.27
N PRO A 58 -10.10 1.66 21.70
CA PRO A 58 -10.37 0.61 20.73
C PRO A 58 -9.29 0.54 19.64
N GLU A 59 -8.91 -0.67 19.23
CA GLU A 59 -7.80 -0.90 18.30
C GLU A 59 -8.03 -0.20 16.96
N PHE A 60 -7.50 1.01 16.84
CA PHE A 60 -7.54 1.79 15.63
C PHE A 60 -6.25 1.55 14.85
N HIS A 61 -6.37 1.15 13.58
CA HIS A 61 -5.28 0.99 12.61
C HIS A 61 -4.09 0.18 13.12
N VAL A 62 -4.36 -0.99 13.71
CA VAL A 62 -3.29 -1.91 14.06
C VAL A 62 -2.85 -2.62 12.79
N PHE A 63 -1.73 -2.19 12.24
CA PHE A 63 -1.13 -2.86 11.10
C PHE A 63 -0.79 -4.29 11.49
N VAL A 64 -0.99 -5.21 10.55
CA VAL A 64 -0.68 -6.63 10.71
C VAL A 64 0.43 -6.97 9.72
N GLU A 65 0.20 -6.71 8.44
CA GLU A 65 1.15 -6.96 7.35
C GLU A 65 1.20 -5.76 6.40
N CYS A 66 2.39 -5.46 5.87
CA CYS A 66 2.60 -4.44 4.85
C CYS A 66 3.56 -4.98 3.78
N TRP A 67 3.26 -4.79 2.50
CA TRP A 67 4.10 -5.26 1.40
C TRP A 67 3.95 -4.45 0.12
N VAL A 68 4.86 -4.68 -0.82
CA VAL A 68 4.86 -4.08 -2.15
C VAL A 68 4.89 -5.18 -3.19
N ALA A 69 3.88 -5.22 -4.06
CA ALA A 69 3.78 -6.20 -5.14
C ALA A 69 4.42 -5.69 -6.45
N GLY A 70 4.38 -6.52 -7.49
CA GLY A 70 5.01 -6.22 -8.78
C GLY A 70 4.37 -5.05 -9.55
N ASP A 71 3.20 -4.59 -9.14
CA ASP A 71 2.50 -3.41 -9.66
C ASP A 71 2.95 -2.10 -8.99
N CYS A 72 4.01 -2.14 -8.16
CA CYS A 72 4.52 -0.99 -7.42
C CYS A 72 3.48 -0.32 -6.50
N ALA A 73 2.42 -1.04 -6.09
CA ALA A 73 1.47 -0.58 -5.09
C ALA A 73 1.85 -1.10 -3.69
N ILE A 74 1.47 -0.34 -2.66
CA ILE A 74 1.55 -0.78 -1.27
C ILE A 74 0.26 -1.47 -0.89
N TYR A 75 0.38 -2.60 -0.23
CA TYR A 75 -0.72 -3.38 0.31
C TYR A 75 -0.56 -3.45 1.82
N VAL A 76 -1.63 -3.14 2.54
CA VAL A 76 -1.64 -3.18 4.00
C VAL A 76 -2.82 -4.02 4.45
N ARG A 77 -2.57 -4.96 5.36
CA ARG A 77 -3.61 -5.58 6.19
C ARG A 77 -3.53 -4.99 7.58
N TYR A 78 -4.66 -4.53 8.09
CA TYR A 78 -4.75 -3.89 9.38
C TYR A 78 -6.05 -4.25 10.08
N ARG A 79 -6.09 -4.04 11.39
CA ARG A 79 -7.29 -4.13 12.22
C ARG A 79 -7.79 -2.73 12.52
N HIS A 80 -9.08 -2.53 12.34
CA HIS A 80 -9.76 -1.27 12.61
C HIS A 80 -11.03 -1.53 13.42
N TYR A 81 -11.01 -1.15 14.70
CA TYR A 81 -12.05 -1.50 15.67
C TYR A 81 -12.37 -3.01 15.68
N GLY A 82 -11.35 -3.86 15.50
CA GLY A 82 -11.47 -5.32 15.43
C GLY A 82 -11.80 -5.88 14.04
N GLU A 83 -12.27 -5.04 13.11
CA GLU A 83 -12.53 -5.45 11.73
C GLU A 83 -11.21 -5.74 10.98
N ALA A 84 -11.19 -6.83 10.22
CA ALA A 84 -10.05 -7.19 9.37
C ALA A 84 -10.16 -6.46 8.04
N VAL A 85 -9.29 -5.48 7.82
CA VAL A 85 -9.36 -4.61 6.65
C VAL A 85 -8.04 -4.64 5.89
N GLY A 86 -8.13 -4.68 4.57
CA GLY A 86 -7.00 -4.44 3.69
C GLY A 86 -7.15 -3.14 2.91
N VAL A 87 -6.03 -2.49 2.58
CA VAL A 87 -6.01 -1.36 1.65
C VAL A 87 -4.91 -1.55 0.61
N ARG A 88 -5.23 -1.26 -0.65
CA ARG A 88 -4.26 -1.11 -1.74
C ARG A 88 -4.05 0.37 -2.01
N ILE A 89 -2.81 0.83 -1.92
CA ILE A 89 -2.39 2.21 -2.20
C ILE A 89 -1.52 2.19 -3.45
N ALA A 90 -2.09 2.66 -4.56
CA ALA A 90 -1.40 2.81 -5.85
C ALA A 90 -1.07 4.27 -6.16
N GLU A 91 -0.45 4.50 -7.32
CA GLU A 91 -0.02 5.85 -7.78
C GLU A 91 0.87 6.53 -6.73
N LEU A 92 1.87 5.78 -6.23
CA LEU A 92 2.83 6.26 -5.23
C LEU A 92 3.80 7.32 -5.77
N ASP A 93 3.66 7.66 -7.03
CA ASP A 93 4.30 8.80 -7.68
C ASP A 93 3.49 10.09 -7.54
N LEU A 94 2.31 10.11 -6.91
CA LEU A 94 1.49 11.31 -6.71
C LEU A 94 1.27 11.58 -5.22
N ASP A 95 1.79 12.70 -4.70
CA ASP A 95 1.48 13.12 -3.34
C ASP A 95 0.01 13.56 -3.25
N ARG A 96 -0.78 12.84 -2.44
CA ARG A 96 -2.24 13.04 -2.32
C ARG A 96 -2.62 14.33 -1.59
N ILE A 97 -1.71 14.97 -0.87
CA ILE A 97 -1.95 16.23 -0.15
C ILE A 97 -1.75 17.42 -1.09
N THR A 98 -0.65 17.41 -1.84
CA THR A 98 -0.21 18.53 -2.68
C THR A 98 -0.60 18.38 -4.14
N GLY A 99 -0.97 17.17 -4.57
CA GLY A 99 -1.18 16.82 -5.98
C GLY A 99 0.12 16.82 -6.80
N THR A 100 1.28 16.86 -6.15
CA THR A 100 2.59 16.96 -6.83
C THR A 100 3.13 15.57 -7.14
N ARG A 101 3.60 15.36 -8.38
CA ARG A 101 4.27 14.12 -8.75
C ARG A 101 5.67 14.01 -8.14
N LEU A 102 6.09 12.77 -7.85
CA LEU A 102 7.36 12.43 -7.21
C LEU A 102 8.56 12.93 -8.02
N GLU A 103 8.46 12.92 -9.35
CA GLU A 103 9.49 13.48 -10.23
C GLU A 103 9.77 14.98 -9.97
N HIS A 104 8.75 15.73 -9.54
CA HIS A 104 8.84 17.12 -9.14
C HIS A 104 9.18 17.26 -7.65
N ALA A 105 8.60 16.40 -6.81
CA ALA A 105 8.83 16.41 -5.37
C ALA A 105 10.28 16.05 -4.98
N ARG A 106 10.99 15.21 -5.74
CA ARG A 106 12.42 14.89 -5.54
C ARG A 106 13.37 16.10 -5.66
N ARG A 107 12.87 17.26 -6.13
CA ARG A 107 13.62 18.52 -6.15
C ARG A 107 13.54 19.29 -4.83
N ASP A 108 12.71 18.79 -3.89
CA ASP A 108 12.51 19.31 -2.54
C ASP A 108 12.68 18.17 -1.54
N ASP A 109 13.73 18.24 -0.71
CA ASP A 109 14.08 17.18 0.24
C ASP A 109 12.96 16.89 1.26
N ALA A 110 12.07 17.86 1.54
CA ALA A 110 10.96 17.68 2.48
C ALA A 110 9.78 16.93 1.85
N LEU A 111 9.44 17.23 0.58
CA LEU A 111 8.30 16.66 -0.15
C LEU A 111 8.65 15.33 -0.84
N GLY A 112 9.91 15.12 -1.20
CA GLY A 112 10.38 13.91 -1.90
C GLY A 112 10.79 12.75 -1.00
N SER A 113 10.66 12.86 0.33
CA SER A 113 11.13 11.82 1.25
C SER A 113 10.11 10.69 1.46
N ALA A 114 10.57 9.44 1.51
CA ALA A 114 9.71 8.28 1.74
C ALA A 114 9.06 8.30 3.14
N VAL A 115 9.71 8.97 4.10
CA VAL A 115 9.19 9.20 5.46
C VAL A 115 7.98 10.13 5.41
N GLY A 116 8.13 11.29 4.78
CA GLY A 116 7.05 12.27 4.65
C GLY A 116 5.85 11.68 3.91
N PHE A 117 6.10 10.95 2.82
CA PHE A 117 5.05 10.29 2.06
C PHE A 117 4.29 9.23 2.88
N ALA A 118 5.00 8.43 3.68
CA ALA A 118 4.38 7.45 4.56
C ALA A 118 3.50 8.10 5.64
N ASN A 119 3.96 9.22 6.23
CA ASN A 119 3.16 9.99 7.18
C ASN A 119 1.89 10.55 6.52
N ASN A 120 2.02 11.13 5.33
CA ASN A 120 0.89 11.65 4.57
C ASN A 120 -0.13 10.55 4.24
N LEU A 121 0.32 9.37 3.82
CA LEU A 121 -0.57 8.23 3.58
C LEU A 121 -1.25 7.76 4.88
N TYR A 122 -0.53 7.71 5.99
CA TYR A 122 -1.11 7.35 7.28
C TYR A 122 -2.22 8.32 7.69
N ASP A 123 -1.94 9.63 7.61
CA ASP A 123 -2.88 10.67 8.07
C ASP A 123 -4.07 10.86 7.10
N VAL A 124 -3.86 10.71 5.79
CA VAL A 124 -4.92 10.98 4.79
C VAL A 124 -5.73 9.74 4.45
N VAL A 125 -5.04 8.61 4.20
CA VAL A 125 -5.71 7.40 3.68
C VAL A 125 -6.20 6.55 4.83
N LEU A 126 -5.40 6.42 5.88
CA LEU A 126 -5.69 5.46 6.93
C LEU A 126 -6.45 6.12 8.08
N GLU A 127 -6.02 7.29 8.58
CA GLU A 127 -6.60 7.93 9.76
C GLU A 127 -8.14 8.06 9.72
N SER A 128 -8.75 8.30 8.55
CA SER A 128 -10.21 8.42 8.45
C SER A 128 -10.99 7.11 8.66
N GLY A 129 -10.30 5.96 8.70
CA GLY A 129 -10.95 4.66 8.72
C GLY A 129 -11.14 4.06 7.34
N PRO A 130 -11.46 2.75 7.24
CA PRO A 130 -11.93 2.19 5.99
C PRO A 130 -13.20 2.89 5.52
N PRO A 131 -13.46 2.91 4.21
CA PRO A 131 -14.76 3.30 3.71
C PRO A 131 -15.85 2.32 4.21
N PRO A 132 -17.14 2.70 4.11
CA PRO A 132 -18.25 1.84 4.50
C PRO A 132 -18.16 0.46 3.84
N ALA A 133 -18.69 -0.59 4.50
CA ALA A 133 -18.56 -1.98 4.04
C ALA A 133 -18.98 -2.23 2.59
N GLN A 134 -19.96 -1.48 2.10
CA GLN A 134 -20.46 -1.53 0.72
C GLN A 134 -19.46 -1.05 -0.35
N GLU A 135 -18.43 -0.31 0.06
CA GLU A 135 -17.32 0.19 -0.77
C GLU A 135 -16.06 -0.69 -0.59
N ARG A 136 -16.12 -1.72 0.26
CA ARG A 136 -15.05 -2.71 0.44
C ARG A 136 -15.28 -3.86 -0.54
N GLU A 137 -14.70 -3.71 -1.72
CA GLU A 137 -15.11 -4.42 -2.93
C GLU A 137 -14.70 -5.90 -2.99
N TRP A 138 -13.73 -6.37 -2.19
CA TRP A 138 -13.31 -7.78 -2.21
C TRP A 138 -12.78 -8.31 -0.87
N THR A 139 -12.90 -9.62 -0.65
CA THR A 139 -12.39 -10.31 0.55
C THR A 139 -11.31 -11.31 0.17
N ASP A 140 -10.18 -11.31 0.89
CA ASP A 140 -9.14 -12.32 0.66
C ASP A 140 -9.39 -13.63 1.46
N SER A 141 -8.59 -14.66 1.17
CA SER A 141 -8.70 -15.97 1.84
C SER A 141 -8.48 -15.93 3.35
N SER A 142 -7.89 -14.86 3.87
CA SER A 142 -7.62 -14.65 5.31
C SER A 142 -8.74 -13.86 5.98
N GLY A 143 -9.82 -13.52 5.26
CA GLY A 143 -11.00 -12.83 5.77
C GLY A 143 -10.84 -11.31 5.87
N TYR A 144 -9.84 -10.72 5.23
CA TYR A 144 -9.69 -9.26 5.18
C TYR A 144 -10.55 -8.69 4.07
N GLU A 145 -11.35 -7.66 4.38
CA GLU A 145 -12.13 -6.89 3.40
C GLU A 145 -11.32 -5.72 2.88
N TRP A 146 -11.22 -5.59 1.57
CA TRP A 146 -10.28 -4.70 0.90
C TRP A 146 -10.95 -3.55 0.18
N TRP A 147 -10.24 -2.43 0.11
CA TRP A 147 -10.62 -1.24 -0.64
C TRP A 147 -9.40 -0.57 -1.30
N GLY A 148 -9.66 0.32 -2.25
CA GLY A 148 -8.66 1.04 -3.04
C GLY A 148 -8.94 0.94 -4.55
N ASP A 149 -8.22 1.73 -5.35
CA ASP A 149 -8.34 1.70 -6.83
C ASP A 149 -7.60 0.52 -7.44
N PRO A 150 -8.03 -0.07 -8.58
CA PRO A 150 -9.37 -0.54 -8.93
C PRO A 150 -9.60 -2.04 -8.56
N ALA A 151 -10.88 -2.48 -8.53
CA ALA A 151 -11.38 -3.85 -8.31
C ALA A 151 -10.54 -4.95 -8.98
N PRO A 152 -10.31 -6.09 -8.27
CA PRO A 152 -8.97 -6.58 -8.01
C PRO A 152 -8.07 -6.53 -9.25
N PRO A 153 -6.93 -5.82 -9.17
CA PRO A 153 -6.06 -5.60 -10.32
C PRO A 153 -5.58 -6.92 -10.91
N GLN A 154 -5.17 -6.89 -12.17
CA GLN A 154 -4.50 -8.04 -12.77
C GLN A 154 -3.28 -8.43 -11.92
N GLY A 155 -3.24 -9.68 -11.46
CA GLY A 155 -2.20 -10.17 -10.56
C GLY A 155 -2.51 -10.01 -9.06
N TRP A 156 -3.69 -9.53 -8.68
CA TRP A 156 -4.16 -9.45 -7.29
C TRP A 156 -3.90 -10.72 -6.48
N TYR A 157 -4.27 -11.89 -7.03
CA TYR A 157 -4.05 -13.16 -6.35
C TYR A 157 -2.57 -13.36 -5.99
N ARG A 158 -1.67 -13.11 -6.94
CA ARG A 158 -0.23 -13.21 -6.74
C ARG A 158 0.27 -12.15 -5.73
N ALA A 159 -0.24 -10.93 -5.83
CA ALA A 159 0.07 -9.85 -4.90
C ALA A 159 -0.28 -10.24 -3.45
N ILE A 160 -1.44 -10.85 -3.23
CA ILE A 160 -1.86 -11.33 -1.92
C ILE A 160 -1.06 -12.55 -1.48
N HIS A 161 -0.99 -13.60 -2.29
CA HIS A 161 -0.61 -14.93 -1.82
C HIS A 161 0.89 -15.25 -1.96
N GLU A 162 1.60 -14.60 -2.88
CA GLU A 162 2.97 -14.97 -3.23
C GLU A 162 4.01 -13.89 -2.91
N THR A 163 3.57 -12.70 -2.51
CA THR A 163 4.48 -11.58 -2.26
C THR A 163 5.01 -11.61 -0.82
N PRO A 164 6.33 -11.52 -0.61
CA PRO A 164 6.91 -11.42 0.73
C PRO A 164 6.36 -10.22 1.49
N ARG A 165 6.02 -10.42 2.76
CA ARG A 165 5.38 -9.41 3.61
C ARG A 165 6.26 -9.01 4.77
N VAL A 166 6.12 -7.77 5.21
CA VAL A 166 6.67 -7.29 6.48
C VAL A 166 5.56 -7.42 7.51
N GLU A 167 5.74 -8.33 8.46
CA GLU A 167 4.87 -8.41 9.64
C GLU A 167 5.20 -7.29 10.61
N THR A 168 4.16 -6.67 11.14
CA THR A 168 4.27 -5.50 12.04
C THR A 168 3.80 -5.82 13.45
N VAL A 169 2.95 -6.85 13.57
CA VAL A 169 2.51 -7.46 14.83
C VAL A 169 2.61 -8.97 14.62
N PRO A 170 3.23 -9.72 15.56
CA PRO A 170 3.22 -11.17 15.46
C PRO A 170 1.77 -11.65 15.51
N LEU A 171 1.32 -12.31 14.44
CA LEU A 171 0.06 -13.03 14.41
C LEU A 171 0.13 -14.14 15.47
N ARG A 172 -0.70 -14.04 16.52
CA ARG A 172 -0.83 -15.06 17.58
C ARG A 172 -1.86 -16.10 17.20
#